data_AF-A0A482VLN1-F1
#
_entry.id   AF-A0A482VLN1-F1
#
_cell.length_a   1.000
_cell.length_b   1.000
_cell.length_c   1.000
_cell.angle_alpha   90.00
_cell.angle_beta   90.00
_cell.angle_gamma   90.00
#
_symmetry.space_group_name_H-M   'P 1'
#
loop_
_entity.id
_entity.type
_entity.pdbx_description
1 polymer ?
#
loop_
_entity_poly.entity_id
_entity_poly.type
_entity_poly.pdbx_seq_one_letter_code
_entity_poly.pdbx_strand_id
1 'polypeptide(L)'
;FERIAREHNCFEKFQSVPDDLKDIIESCLNIYPKNRPTCEDLLRKDIFQNFQSERPFNRSKVCDPFEIFTINELYHWWQLAGGDIFQELKKQGLIRSSPPILSLPNLVTIEGATLGQERNPATLYDPRIVQMPLDALYQRLAHIPLNCYYPLIHSTSKIIASSMPPPYDATGLPLVIREKDSEYQFHRGYPHTKDLILKEASKDIPPLLRGEIWAALLDIKGDYERQYLKIDKETSTTTDRQIEVDIPRCHQYNELLSSTEDNSMIIQEYLAKFSQLIAFHDPHLANHLHDINFYPELFAIPWFLTVFSHVFPLYKILHLWDKLLLGDSSFPLHIGLSVLTQLRDRLLTSGFNECILLFSDLPEVDIEKCVSYSTATFQLTPKSITSREHQNEKYHPKSELDISGVTLQELNRERCPRISVADFVDLVRNQSDSILVIDIRNPMQCAVINSINIPFSSVTFGETSIESIGQYSTTISNSRDKIIAVIGTEDTDLELFPKFLLKCGISKVCVLHGGFNLLLPITPAILISHNQI
;
A
#
# COMPACT_ATOMS: atom_id res chain seq x y z
N PHE A 1 -8.60 -40.06 52.33
CA PHE A 1 -9.00 -38.69 52.71
C PHE A 1 -9.02 -38.48 54.24
N GLU A 2 -9.60 -39.41 55.00
CA GLU A 2 -9.68 -39.35 56.48
C GLU A 2 -8.33 -39.15 57.19
N ARG A 3 -7.29 -39.89 56.77
CA ARG A 3 -5.94 -39.80 57.36
C ARG A 3 -5.38 -38.37 57.30
N ILE A 4 -5.55 -37.70 56.15
CA ILE A 4 -5.12 -36.31 55.93
C ILE A 4 -5.91 -35.37 56.85
N ALA A 5 -7.21 -35.58 57.00
CA ALA A 5 -8.03 -34.76 57.90
C ALA A 5 -7.60 -34.89 59.38
N ARG A 6 -7.15 -36.09 59.81
CA ARG A 6 -6.59 -36.31 61.15
C ARG A 6 -5.23 -35.64 61.32
N GLU A 7 -4.33 -35.77 60.34
CA GLU A 7 -2.99 -35.15 60.35
C GLU A 7 -3.05 -33.61 60.44
N HIS A 8 -4.13 -32.99 59.97
CA HIS A 8 -4.34 -31.54 59.95
C HIS A 8 -5.37 -31.02 60.98
N ASN A 9 -5.70 -31.79 62.03
CA ASN A 9 -6.65 -31.40 63.08
C ASN A 9 -8.04 -30.96 62.56
N CYS A 10 -8.48 -31.52 61.42
CA CYS A 10 -9.73 -31.17 60.75
C CYS A 10 -10.72 -32.35 60.72
N PHE A 11 -10.57 -33.32 61.63
CA PHE A 11 -11.38 -34.53 61.65
C PHE A 11 -12.87 -34.26 61.88
N GLU A 12 -13.23 -33.29 62.74
CA GLU A 12 -14.62 -32.88 62.95
C GLU A 12 -15.25 -32.31 61.67
N LYS A 13 -14.48 -31.54 60.89
CA LYS A 13 -14.94 -31.05 59.58
C LYS A 13 -15.08 -32.17 58.56
N PHE A 14 -14.23 -33.18 58.61
CA PHE A 14 -14.35 -34.36 57.75
C PHE A 14 -15.64 -35.12 58.05
N GLN A 15 -16.02 -35.28 59.33
CA GLN A 15 -17.26 -35.95 59.71
C GLN A 15 -18.51 -35.27 59.18
N SER A 16 -18.51 -33.93 59.04
CA SER A 16 -19.64 -33.18 58.50
C SER A 16 -19.74 -33.17 56.96
N VAL A 17 -18.74 -33.70 56.25
CA VAL A 17 -18.81 -33.83 54.78
C VAL A 17 -19.76 -34.98 54.41
N PRO A 18 -20.64 -34.82 53.41
CA PRO A 18 -21.46 -35.90 52.86
C PRO A 18 -20.60 -37.07 52.37
N ASP A 19 -21.07 -38.31 52.56
CA ASP A 19 -20.27 -39.50 52.23
C ASP A 19 -19.96 -39.60 50.73
N ASP A 20 -20.87 -39.19 49.85
CA ASP A 20 -20.66 -39.14 48.39
C ASP A 20 -19.48 -38.23 47.99
N LEU A 21 -19.30 -37.12 48.72
CA LEU A 21 -18.18 -36.19 48.53
C LEU A 21 -16.87 -36.79 49.05
N LYS A 22 -16.91 -37.52 50.17
CA LYS A 22 -15.74 -38.23 50.70
C LYS A 22 -15.25 -39.25 49.68
N ASP A 23 -16.16 -40.01 49.07
CA ASP A 23 -15.86 -41.03 48.07
C ASP A 23 -15.26 -40.44 46.78
N ILE A 24 -15.72 -39.27 46.35
CA ILE A 24 -15.09 -38.54 45.23
C ILE A 24 -13.66 -38.15 45.60
N ILE A 25 -13.49 -37.45 46.72
CA ILE A 25 -12.19 -36.93 47.12
C ILE A 25 -11.20 -38.08 47.31
N GLU A 26 -11.64 -39.20 47.91
CA GLU A 26 -10.82 -40.40 48.08
C GLU A 26 -10.39 -41.02 46.75
N SER A 27 -11.30 -41.13 45.77
CA SER A 27 -10.97 -41.62 44.43
C SER A 27 -9.97 -40.74 43.68
N CYS A 28 -10.01 -39.42 43.93
CA CYS A 28 -9.09 -38.44 43.34
C CYS A 28 -7.70 -38.41 44.02
N LEU A 29 -7.60 -38.86 45.27
CA LEU A 29 -6.37 -38.87 46.07
C LEU A 29 -5.46 -40.09 45.81
N ASN A 30 -5.66 -40.81 44.71
CA ASN A 30 -4.80 -41.94 44.35
C ASN A 30 -3.36 -41.46 44.04
N ILE A 31 -2.37 -42.17 44.59
CA ILE A 31 -0.94 -41.85 44.42
C ILE A 31 -0.56 -41.95 42.93
N TYR A 32 -1.10 -42.94 42.21
CA TYR A 32 -0.81 -43.14 40.80
C TYR A 32 -1.84 -42.40 39.93
N PRO A 33 -1.42 -41.43 39.09
CA PRO A 33 -2.33 -40.66 38.24
C PRO A 33 -3.21 -41.52 37.32
N LYS A 34 -2.67 -42.64 36.81
CA LYS A 34 -3.39 -43.60 35.96
C LYS A 34 -4.59 -44.29 36.63
N ASN A 35 -4.66 -44.28 37.96
CA ASN A 35 -5.72 -44.92 38.74
C ASN A 35 -6.73 -43.88 39.29
N ARG A 36 -6.54 -42.59 38.98
CA ARG A 36 -7.53 -41.56 39.32
C ARG A 36 -8.67 -41.64 38.30
N PRO A 37 -9.92 -41.44 38.72
CA PRO A 37 -11.05 -41.42 37.80
C PRO A 37 -10.91 -40.31 36.78
N THR A 38 -11.37 -40.56 35.56
CA THR A 38 -11.46 -39.50 34.55
C THR A 38 -12.61 -38.54 34.88
N CYS A 39 -12.65 -37.38 34.21
CA CYS A 39 -13.78 -36.46 34.35
C CYS A 39 -15.11 -37.14 34.00
N GLU A 40 -15.11 -38.03 33.02
CA GLU A 40 -16.30 -38.78 32.60
C GLU A 40 -16.76 -39.77 33.69
N ASP A 41 -15.83 -40.45 34.36
CA ASP A 41 -16.15 -41.36 35.46
C ASP A 41 -16.71 -40.64 36.69
N LEU A 42 -16.20 -39.43 36.98
CA LEU A 42 -16.70 -38.59 38.07
C LEU A 42 -18.11 -38.08 37.79
N LEU A 43 -18.39 -37.63 36.57
CA LEU A 43 -19.70 -37.11 36.14
C LEU A 43 -20.82 -38.16 36.14
N ARG A 44 -20.48 -39.45 36.22
CA ARG A 44 -21.44 -40.56 36.36
C ARG A 44 -21.88 -40.81 37.81
N LYS A 45 -21.27 -40.17 38.82
CA LYS A 45 -21.66 -40.34 40.24
C LYS A 45 -22.94 -39.59 40.57
N ASP A 46 -23.73 -40.14 41.49
CA ASP A 46 -25.09 -39.67 41.80
C ASP A 46 -25.17 -38.20 42.28
N ILE A 47 -24.15 -37.73 42.98
CA ILE A 47 -24.03 -36.32 43.41
C ILE A 47 -24.01 -35.32 42.25
N PHE A 48 -23.64 -35.76 41.04
CA PHE A 48 -23.65 -34.93 39.84
C PHE A 48 -24.91 -35.12 38.97
N GLN A 49 -25.88 -35.96 39.35
CA GLN A 49 -27.13 -36.13 38.59
C GLN A 49 -27.90 -34.81 38.42
N ASN A 50 -27.90 -33.95 39.43
CA ASN A 50 -28.54 -32.62 39.34
C ASN A 50 -27.80 -31.63 38.42
N PHE A 51 -26.56 -31.96 38.01
CA PHE A 51 -25.78 -31.21 37.03
C PHE A 51 -25.86 -31.84 35.62
N GLN A 52 -26.52 -33.00 35.46
CA GLN A 52 -26.75 -33.64 34.15
C GLN A 52 -27.88 -32.97 33.34
N SER A 53 -28.36 -31.81 33.79
CA SER A 53 -29.40 -31.02 33.10
C SER A 53 -28.89 -29.64 32.69
N GLU A 54 -28.03 -29.62 31.68
CA GLU A 54 -28.43 -28.98 30.45
C GLU A 54 -28.38 -30.07 29.39
N ARG A 55 -29.28 -30.04 28.40
CA ARG A 55 -29.22 -30.89 27.21
C ARG A 55 -27.75 -30.93 26.75
N PRO A 56 -27.31 -31.93 25.96
CA PRO A 56 -26.19 -31.61 25.09
C PRO A 56 -26.63 -30.29 24.45
N PHE A 57 -25.92 -29.19 24.75
CA PHE A 57 -25.73 -28.19 23.72
C PHE A 57 -25.51 -29.08 22.53
N ASN A 58 -26.36 -28.97 21.51
CA ASN A 58 -25.85 -29.29 20.20
C ASN A 58 -24.52 -28.57 20.26
N ARG A 59 -23.41 -29.32 20.44
CA ARG A 59 -22.16 -28.94 19.84
C ARG A 59 -22.72 -28.63 18.48
N SER A 60 -22.90 -27.34 18.20
CA SER A 60 -22.94 -26.87 16.84
C SER A 60 -21.77 -27.63 16.32
N LYS A 61 -22.02 -28.77 15.65
CA LYS A 61 -20.98 -29.50 14.95
C LYS A 61 -20.35 -28.34 14.23
N VAL A 62 -19.11 -27.99 14.61
CA VAL A 62 -18.40 -26.91 13.94
C VAL A 62 -18.69 -27.23 12.50
N CYS A 63 -19.49 -26.39 11.84
CA CYS A 63 -20.12 -26.82 10.60
C CYS A 63 -18.95 -27.33 9.77
N ASP A 64 -18.95 -28.59 9.30
CA ASP A 64 -17.77 -29.22 8.68
C ASP A 64 -16.99 -28.26 7.72
N PRO A 65 -17.64 -27.28 7.03
CA PRO A 65 -16.95 -26.21 6.27
C PRO A 65 -16.00 -25.27 7.04
N PHE A 66 -16.14 -25.07 8.36
CA PHE A 66 -15.32 -24.16 9.16
C PHE A 66 -14.10 -24.83 9.79
N GLU A 67 -14.01 -26.17 9.77
CA GLU A 67 -12.81 -26.90 10.19
C GLU A 67 -11.60 -26.65 9.26
N ILE A 68 -11.87 -26.06 8.08
CA ILE A 68 -10.87 -25.69 7.08
C ILE A 68 -10.07 -24.45 7.50
N PHE A 69 -10.64 -23.58 8.34
CA PHE A 69 -10.01 -22.33 8.73
C PHE A 69 -8.99 -22.53 9.86
N THR A 70 -7.85 -21.88 9.72
CA THR A 70 -6.91 -21.65 10.82
C THR A 70 -7.55 -20.78 11.89
N ILE A 71 -6.97 -20.78 13.10
CA ILE A 71 -7.45 -19.95 14.21
C ILE A 71 -7.44 -18.45 13.84
N ASN A 72 -6.41 -18.01 13.11
CA ASN A 72 -6.29 -16.62 12.66
C ASN A 72 -7.41 -16.23 11.69
N GLU A 73 -7.70 -17.09 10.71
CA GLU A 73 -8.80 -16.88 9.76
C GLU A 73 -10.15 -16.86 10.48
N LEU A 74 -10.40 -17.85 11.35
CA LEU A 74 -11.65 -17.92 12.11
C LEU A 74 -11.86 -16.67 12.98
N TYR A 75 -10.79 -16.18 13.62
CA TYR A 75 -10.83 -14.95 14.39
C TYR A 75 -11.12 -13.73 13.51
N HIS A 76 -10.50 -13.63 12.34
CA HIS A 76 -10.77 -12.55 11.38
C HIS A 76 -12.23 -12.54 10.92
N TRP A 77 -12.77 -13.70 10.52
CA TRP A 77 -14.17 -13.82 10.12
C TRP A 77 -15.12 -13.47 11.26
N TRP A 78 -14.80 -13.90 12.48
CA TRP A 78 -15.56 -13.54 13.67
C TRP A 78 -15.60 -12.02 13.89
N GLN A 79 -14.47 -11.33 13.72
CA GLN A 79 -14.42 -9.86 13.80
C GLN A 79 -15.28 -9.18 12.73
N LEU A 80 -15.22 -9.65 11.47
CA LEU A 80 -16.08 -9.14 10.39
C LEU A 80 -17.57 -9.39 10.66
N ALA A 81 -17.90 -10.49 11.35
CA ALA A 81 -19.24 -10.77 11.83
C ALA A 81 -19.64 -9.94 13.07
N GLY A 82 -18.88 -8.91 13.44
CA GLY A 82 -19.17 -8.01 14.56
C GLY A 82 -18.60 -8.46 15.89
N GLY A 83 -17.73 -9.47 15.89
CA GLY A 83 -16.99 -9.90 17.07
C GLY A 83 -16.01 -8.83 17.55
N ASP A 84 -16.01 -8.56 18.86
CA ASP A 84 -15.12 -7.62 19.49
C ASP A 84 -14.58 -8.21 20.80
N ILE A 85 -13.27 -8.47 20.82
CA ILE A 85 -12.59 -9.08 21.96
C ILE A 85 -12.66 -8.21 23.21
N PHE A 86 -12.57 -6.88 23.07
CA PHE A 86 -12.63 -5.98 24.21
C PHE A 86 -14.04 -5.94 24.80
N GLN A 87 -15.07 -5.96 23.95
CA GLN A 87 -16.45 -6.06 24.41
C GLN A 87 -16.71 -7.39 25.12
N GLU A 88 -16.22 -8.50 24.59
CA GLU A 88 -16.44 -9.81 25.21
C GLU A 88 -15.70 -9.93 26.54
N LEU A 89 -14.44 -9.50 26.61
CA LEU A 89 -13.69 -9.46 27.87
C LEU A 89 -14.34 -8.51 28.90
N LYS A 90 -14.95 -7.41 28.46
CA LYS A 90 -15.71 -6.50 29.33
C LYS A 90 -16.97 -7.16 29.89
N LYS A 91 -17.73 -7.90 29.07
CA LYS A 91 -18.91 -8.68 29.54
C LYS A 91 -18.53 -9.71 30.60
N GLN A 92 -17.38 -10.36 30.44
CA GLN A 92 -16.87 -11.33 31.42
C GLN A 92 -16.18 -10.68 32.64
N GLY A 93 -16.20 -9.34 32.72
CA GLY A 93 -15.63 -8.57 33.82
C GLY A 93 -14.11 -8.65 33.93
N LEU A 94 -13.42 -9.04 32.85
CA LEU A 94 -11.96 -9.10 32.72
C LEU A 94 -11.38 -7.72 32.40
N ILE A 95 -12.09 -6.93 31.59
CA ILE A 95 -11.77 -5.51 31.39
C ILE A 95 -12.68 -4.68 32.28
N ARG A 96 -12.06 -3.97 33.23
CA ARG A 96 -12.74 -3.05 34.13
C ARG A 96 -12.21 -1.64 33.91
N SER A 97 -13.12 -0.67 33.83
CA SER A 97 -12.73 0.74 33.82
C SER A 97 -12.66 1.23 35.27
N SER A 98 -11.47 1.63 35.70
CA SER A 98 -11.23 2.29 36.98
C SER A 98 -10.71 3.70 36.72
N PRO A 99 -11.23 4.74 37.41
CA PRO A 99 -10.66 6.07 37.33
C PRO A 99 -9.14 6.04 37.62
N PRO A 100 -8.29 6.73 36.81
CA PRO A 100 -6.83 6.71 37.00
C PRO A 100 -6.38 7.14 38.40
N ILE A 101 -7.15 8.03 39.04
CA ILE A 101 -6.88 8.49 40.41
C ILE A 101 -6.93 7.35 41.45
N LEU A 102 -7.72 6.29 41.20
CA LEU A 102 -7.79 5.12 42.08
C LEU A 102 -6.65 4.12 41.82
N SER A 103 -5.89 4.31 40.73
CA SER A 103 -4.68 3.54 40.41
C SER A 103 -3.38 4.26 40.75
N LEU A 104 -3.45 5.45 41.37
CA LEU A 104 -2.28 6.17 41.86
C LEU A 104 -1.72 5.49 43.12
N PRO A 105 -0.39 5.40 43.27
CA PRO A 105 0.21 4.83 44.47
C PRO A 105 0.00 5.78 45.66
N ASN A 106 -0.40 5.23 46.81
CA ASN A 106 -0.56 6.01 48.03
C ASN A 106 0.80 6.48 48.59
N LEU A 107 1.85 5.70 48.36
CA LEU A 107 3.23 6.05 48.70
C LEU A 107 4.19 5.40 47.68
N VAL A 108 5.20 6.14 47.24
CA VAL A 108 6.29 5.64 46.39
C VAL A 108 7.60 5.87 47.14
N THR A 109 8.38 4.82 47.36
CA THR A 109 9.70 4.95 47.98
C THR A 109 10.71 5.51 46.96
N ILE A 110 11.82 6.06 47.46
CA ILE A 110 12.91 6.58 46.60
C ILE A 110 13.52 5.46 45.72
N GLU A 111 13.38 4.20 46.14
CA GLU A 111 13.80 3.01 45.38
C GLU A 111 12.76 2.56 44.34
N GLY A 112 11.62 3.26 44.23
CA GLY A 112 10.55 2.97 43.26
C GLY A 112 9.49 1.98 43.73
N ALA A 113 9.50 1.55 44.99
CA ALA A 113 8.50 0.63 45.52
C ALA A 113 7.19 1.36 45.83
N THR A 114 6.05 0.79 45.42
CA THR A 114 4.71 1.35 45.67
C THR A 114 4.06 0.67 46.88
N LEU A 115 3.55 1.46 47.83
CA LEU A 115 2.94 0.97 49.07
C LEU A 115 1.52 1.53 49.24
N GLY A 116 0.65 0.75 49.88
CA GLY A 116 -0.70 1.16 50.28
C GLY A 116 -1.77 1.08 49.20
N GLN A 117 -1.49 0.52 48.02
CA GLN A 117 -2.53 0.16 47.04
C GLN A 117 -3.16 -1.19 47.41
N GLU A 118 -4.48 -1.31 47.27
CA GLU A 118 -5.12 -2.62 47.18
C GLU A 118 -4.64 -3.31 45.89
N ARG A 119 -4.45 -4.64 45.94
CA ARG A 119 -4.02 -5.40 44.76
C ARG A 119 -5.06 -5.23 43.66
N ASN A 120 -4.68 -4.53 42.58
CA ASN A 120 -5.56 -4.38 41.43
C ASN A 120 -5.73 -5.74 40.74
N PRO A 121 -6.94 -6.31 40.66
CA PRO A 121 -7.16 -7.57 39.94
C PRO A 121 -6.77 -7.48 38.46
N ALA A 122 -6.78 -6.28 37.87
CA ALA A 122 -6.34 -6.04 36.50
C ALA A 122 -4.82 -6.17 36.30
N THR A 123 -4.02 -6.15 37.38
CA THR A 123 -2.57 -6.40 37.33
C THR A 123 -2.21 -7.85 37.68
N LEU A 124 -3.21 -8.68 38.01
CA LEU A 124 -3.02 -10.10 38.28
C LEU A 124 -3.32 -10.92 37.03
N TYR A 125 -2.52 -11.97 36.80
CA TYR A 125 -2.80 -12.93 35.73
C TYR A 125 -4.10 -13.68 36.05
N ASP A 126 -5.05 -13.64 35.13
CA ASP A 126 -6.33 -14.34 35.22
C ASP A 126 -6.36 -15.48 34.19
N PRO A 127 -6.35 -16.77 34.62
CA PRO A 127 -6.31 -17.92 33.72
C PRO A 127 -7.69 -18.31 33.15
N ARG A 128 -8.74 -17.50 33.35
CA ARG A 128 -10.09 -17.80 32.83
C ARG A 128 -10.09 -17.90 31.31
N ILE A 129 -10.65 -19.00 30.80
CA ILE A 129 -10.88 -19.21 29.37
C ILE A 129 -12.29 -18.72 29.06
N VAL A 130 -12.39 -17.77 28.13
CA VAL A 130 -13.67 -17.26 27.62
C VAL A 130 -13.93 -17.89 26.26
N GLN A 131 -15.09 -18.52 26.09
CA GLN A 131 -15.49 -19.06 24.80
C GLN A 131 -15.91 -17.94 23.86
N MET A 132 -15.37 -17.93 22.64
CA MET A 132 -15.74 -16.97 21.60
C MET A 132 -17.14 -17.32 21.02
N PRO A 133 -18.11 -16.38 21.03
CA PRO A 133 -19.46 -16.64 20.52
C PRO A 133 -19.48 -16.66 18.98
N LEU A 134 -19.94 -17.74 18.37
CA LEU A 134 -19.88 -17.94 16.90
C LEU A 134 -21.23 -17.77 16.19
N ASP A 135 -22.32 -17.56 16.92
CA ASP A 135 -23.68 -17.58 16.35
C ASP A 135 -23.87 -16.53 15.23
N ALA A 136 -23.39 -15.30 15.44
CA ALA A 136 -23.49 -14.23 14.45
C ALA A 136 -22.70 -14.53 13.16
N LEU A 137 -21.54 -15.18 13.30
CA LEU A 137 -20.74 -15.62 12.16
C LEU A 137 -21.46 -16.71 11.37
N TYR A 138 -21.99 -17.72 12.06
CA TYR A 138 -22.73 -18.80 11.40
C TYR A 138 -23.99 -18.32 10.71
N GLN A 139 -24.74 -17.39 11.32
CA GLN A 139 -25.92 -16.79 10.69
C GLN A 139 -25.56 -16.01 9.43
N ARG A 140 -24.46 -15.25 9.44
CA ARG A 140 -24.01 -14.45 8.30
C ARG A 140 -23.54 -15.27 7.10
N LEU A 141 -22.99 -16.45 7.33
CA LEU A 141 -22.43 -17.28 6.26
C LEU A 141 -23.35 -18.46 5.89
N ALA A 142 -24.52 -18.59 6.52
CA ALA A 142 -25.43 -19.72 6.35
C ALA A 142 -25.94 -19.88 4.90
N HIS A 143 -26.06 -18.79 4.14
CA HIS A 143 -26.50 -18.80 2.75
C HIS A 143 -25.36 -18.98 1.73
N ILE A 144 -24.10 -18.98 2.19
CA ILE A 144 -22.96 -19.05 1.28
C ILE A 144 -22.80 -20.48 0.73
N PRO A 145 -22.71 -20.66 -0.60
CA PRO A 145 -22.47 -21.96 -1.21
C PRO A 145 -21.17 -22.64 -0.75
N LEU A 146 -21.19 -23.97 -0.63
CA LEU A 146 -20.04 -24.78 -0.16
C LEU A 146 -18.76 -24.57 -0.99
N ASN A 147 -18.88 -24.33 -2.29
CA ASN A 147 -17.72 -24.11 -3.16
C ASN A 147 -16.96 -22.81 -2.84
N CYS A 148 -17.61 -21.81 -2.23
CA CYS A 148 -16.93 -20.58 -1.80
C CYS A 148 -15.95 -20.84 -0.63
N TYR A 149 -16.14 -21.93 0.12
CA TYR A 149 -15.20 -22.37 1.16
C TYR A 149 -13.91 -22.99 0.60
N TYR A 150 -13.87 -23.28 -0.72
CA TYR A 150 -12.70 -23.86 -1.40
C TYR A 150 -12.21 -22.96 -2.55
N PRO A 151 -11.73 -21.75 -2.25
CA PRO A 151 -11.44 -20.73 -3.25
C PRO A 151 -10.28 -21.05 -4.21
N LEU A 152 -9.46 -22.05 -3.88
CA LEU A 152 -8.33 -22.50 -4.71
C LEU A 152 -8.76 -23.36 -5.91
N ILE A 153 -10.04 -23.74 -6.01
CA ILE A 153 -10.56 -24.51 -7.12
C ILE A 153 -10.85 -23.57 -8.30
N HIS A 154 -9.84 -23.32 -9.13
CA HIS A 154 -9.96 -22.45 -10.30
C HIS A 154 -10.70 -23.10 -11.48
N SER A 155 -10.88 -24.42 -11.46
CA SER A 155 -11.60 -25.18 -12.49
C SER A 155 -13.08 -25.28 -12.16
N THR A 156 -13.87 -24.33 -12.64
CA THR A 156 -15.32 -24.47 -12.68
C THR A 156 -15.71 -24.96 -14.07
N SER A 157 -16.38 -26.11 -14.15
CA SER A 157 -16.97 -26.54 -15.42
C SER A 157 -18.02 -25.50 -15.86
N LYS A 158 -18.23 -25.31 -17.16
CA LYS A 158 -19.26 -24.38 -17.68
C LYS A 158 -20.67 -24.65 -17.10
N ILE A 159 -20.91 -25.91 -16.71
CA ILE A 159 -22.16 -26.36 -16.08
C ILE A 159 -22.25 -25.84 -14.63
N ILE A 160 -21.17 -25.90 -13.86
CA ILE A 160 -21.11 -25.34 -12.50
C ILE A 160 -21.21 -23.82 -12.54
N ALA A 161 -20.52 -23.17 -13.48
CA ALA A 161 -20.55 -21.71 -13.64
C ALA A 161 -21.95 -21.18 -13.99
N SER A 162 -22.77 -21.97 -14.70
CA SER A 162 -24.14 -21.58 -15.09
C SER A 162 -25.19 -21.88 -14.02
N SER A 163 -24.90 -22.71 -13.03
CA SER A 163 -25.77 -22.98 -11.86
C SER A 163 -25.47 -22.10 -10.65
N MET A 164 -24.42 -21.27 -10.71
CA MET A 164 -23.99 -20.42 -9.60
C MET A 164 -24.90 -19.20 -9.46
N PRO A 165 -25.21 -18.75 -8.23
CA PRO A 165 -25.80 -17.44 -8.02
C PRO A 165 -24.88 -16.34 -8.57
N PRO A 166 -25.43 -15.18 -8.98
CA PRO A 166 -24.61 -14.06 -9.40
C PRO A 166 -23.62 -13.69 -8.28
N PRO A 167 -22.36 -13.37 -8.62
CA PRO A 167 -21.37 -13.00 -7.62
C PRO A 167 -21.86 -11.78 -6.83
N TYR A 168 -21.59 -11.78 -5.52
CA TYR A 168 -21.89 -10.65 -4.66
C TYR A 168 -21.15 -9.41 -5.18
N ASP A 169 -21.89 -8.47 -5.76
CA ASP A 169 -21.32 -7.29 -6.40
C ASP A 169 -21.32 -6.12 -5.43
N ALA A 170 -20.19 -5.95 -4.75
CA ALA A 170 -19.93 -4.80 -3.89
C ALA A 170 -19.18 -3.67 -4.63
N THR A 171 -18.94 -3.76 -5.94
CA THR A 171 -17.98 -2.88 -6.65
C THR A 171 -18.31 -1.39 -6.58
N GLY A 172 -19.58 -1.03 -6.36
CA GLY A 172 -20.03 0.35 -6.15
C GLY A 172 -19.75 0.93 -4.75
N LEU A 173 -19.24 0.15 -3.81
CA LEU A 173 -18.95 0.58 -2.45
C LEU A 173 -17.48 1.04 -2.28
N PRO A 174 -17.22 2.10 -1.48
CA PRO A 174 -15.89 2.50 -1.05
C PRO A 174 -15.06 1.32 -0.51
N LEU A 175 -13.74 1.33 -0.76
CA LEU A 175 -12.87 0.20 -0.42
C LEU A 175 -12.93 -0.15 1.07
N VAL A 176 -12.95 0.87 1.94
CA VAL A 176 -13.06 0.70 3.40
C VAL A 176 -14.30 -0.10 3.81
N ILE A 177 -15.41 0.07 3.08
CA ILE A 177 -16.66 -0.67 3.35
C ILE A 177 -16.51 -2.10 2.87
N ARG A 178 -15.96 -2.30 1.66
CA ARG A 178 -15.71 -3.61 1.09
C ARG A 178 -14.76 -4.45 1.95
N GLU A 179 -13.75 -3.86 2.57
CA GLU A 179 -12.84 -4.54 3.50
C GLU A 179 -13.53 -5.08 4.76
N LYS A 180 -14.64 -4.45 5.17
CA LYS A 180 -15.43 -4.87 6.34
C LYS A 180 -16.62 -5.75 6.00
N ASP A 181 -16.90 -5.93 4.72
CA ASP A 181 -18.01 -6.74 4.24
C ASP A 181 -17.61 -8.21 4.25
N SER A 182 -18.21 -8.98 5.18
CA SER A 182 -17.92 -10.40 5.35
C SER A 182 -18.20 -11.22 4.09
N GLU A 183 -19.27 -10.92 3.36
CA GLU A 183 -19.65 -11.70 2.17
C GLU A 183 -18.72 -11.38 1.00
N TYR A 184 -18.41 -10.11 0.78
CA TYR A 184 -17.46 -9.70 -0.24
C TYR A 184 -16.08 -10.34 0.00
N GLN A 185 -15.55 -10.26 1.22
CA GLN A 185 -14.25 -10.85 1.54
C GLN A 185 -14.26 -12.37 1.34
N PHE A 186 -15.37 -13.04 1.65
CA PHE A 186 -15.51 -14.48 1.51
C PHE A 186 -15.56 -14.95 0.04
N HIS A 187 -16.29 -14.23 -0.82
CA HIS A 187 -16.46 -14.63 -2.23
C HIS A 187 -15.22 -14.42 -3.12
N ARG A 188 -14.28 -13.57 -2.71
CA ARG A 188 -13.14 -13.17 -3.53
C ARG A 188 -12.18 -14.30 -3.87
N GLY A 189 -12.08 -15.30 -3.01
CA GLY A 189 -11.10 -16.37 -3.10
C GLY A 189 -9.65 -15.89 -3.11
N TYR A 190 -8.73 -16.82 -2.81
CA TYR A 190 -7.34 -16.49 -2.53
C TYR A 190 -6.43 -17.19 -3.53
N PRO A 191 -6.00 -16.50 -4.61
CA PRO A 191 -5.15 -17.11 -5.63
C PRO A 191 -3.76 -17.43 -5.07
N HIS A 192 -3.15 -18.51 -5.57
CA HIS A 192 -1.83 -18.97 -5.13
C HIS A 192 -0.72 -18.80 -6.19
N THR A 193 -1.09 -18.45 -7.43
CA THR A 193 -0.14 -18.20 -8.52
C THR A 193 0.15 -16.71 -8.65
N LYS A 194 1.39 -16.34 -8.99
CA LYS A 194 1.83 -14.94 -9.13
C LYS A 194 0.93 -14.10 -10.04
N ASP A 195 0.56 -14.62 -11.22
CA ASP A 195 -0.26 -13.88 -12.19
C ASP A 195 -1.67 -13.58 -11.65
N LEU A 196 -2.29 -14.54 -10.98
CA LEU A 196 -3.59 -14.34 -10.35
C LEU A 196 -3.52 -13.41 -9.13
N ILE A 197 -2.44 -13.49 -8.34
CA ILE A 197 -2.21 -12.56 -7.22
C ILE A 197 -2.09 -11.12 -7.75
N LEU A 198 -1.29 -10.89 -8.79
CA LEU A 198 -1.16 -9.58 -9.44
C LEU A 198 -2.51 -9.09 -9.97
N LYS A 199 -3.26 -9.95 -10.64
CA LYS A 199 -4.58 -9.62 -11.19
C LYS A 199 -5.58 -9.24 -10.10
N GLU A 200 -5.68 -10.01 -9.02
CA GLU A 200 -6.64 -9.71 -7.94
C GLU A 200 -6.18 -8.50 -7.10
N ALA A 201 -4.89 -8.37 -6.80
CA ALA A 201 -4.35 -7.20 -6.11
C ALA A 201 -4.56 -5.89 -6.91
N SER A 202 -4.57 -5.97 -8.25
CA SER A 202 -4.91 -4.83 -9.11
C SER A 202 -6.31 -4.27 -8.87
N LYS A 203 -7.24 -5.08 -8.33
CA LYS A 203 -8.53 -4.62 -7.83
C LYS A 203 -8.37 -4.06 -6.42
N ASP A 204 -8.03 -4.92 -5.46
CA ASP A 204 -7.67 -4.57 -4.08
C ASP A 204 -7.08 -5.78 -3.33
N ILE A 205 -6.50 -5.53 -2.16
CA ILE A 205 -5.85 -6.56 -1.33
C ILE A 205 -6.71 -6.81 -0.08
N PRO A 206 -7.05 -8.06 0.27
CA PRO A 206 -7.84 -8.36 1.44
C PRO A 206 -7.01 -8.16 2.71
N PRO A 207 -7.54 -7.51 3.76
CA PRO A 207 -6.76 -7.21 4.96
C PRO A 207 -6.11 -8.42 5.62
N LEU A 208 -6.80 -9.56 5.62
CA LEU A 208 -6.33 -10.81 6.19
C LEU A 208 -5.03 -11.33 5.57
N LEU A 209 -4.86 -11.16 4.26
CA LEU A 209 -3.71 -11.70 3.52
C LEU A 209 -2.76 -10.62 3.01
N ARG A 210 -2.93 -9.39 3.48
CA ARG A 210 -2.16 -8.24 2.97
C ARG A 210 -0.66 -8.46 3.12
N GLY A 211 -0.21 -8.97 4.28
CA GLY A 211 1.20 -9.22 4.52
C GLY A 211 1.80 -10.25 3.57
N GLU A 212 1.11 -11.36 3.35
CA GLU A 212 1.51 -12.44 2.47
C GLU A 212 1.49 -12.01 1.00
N ILE A 213 0.47 -11.27 0.58
CA ILE A 213 0.37 -10.73 -0.77
C ILE A 213 1.47 -9.71 -1.01
N TRP A 214 1.72 -8.79 -0.07
CA TRP A 214 2.83 -7.84 -0.18
C TRP A 214 4.18 -8.54 -0.28
N ALA A 215 4.41 -9.58 0.53
CA ALA A 215 5.62 -10.38 0.43
C ALA A 215 5.77 -11.03 -0.96
N ALA A 216 4.68 -11.54 -1.53
CA ALA A 216 4.67 -12.10 -2.88
C ALA A 216 4.92 -11.03 -3.96
N LEU A 217 4.35 -9.84 -3.82
CA LEU A 217 4.57 -8.70 -4.73
C LEU A 217 6.01 -8.20 -4.68
N LEU A 218 6.62 -8.19 -3.49
CA LEU A 218 8.02 -7.86 -3.25
C LEU A 218 9.00 -8.98 -3.66
N ASP A 219 8.50 -10.08 -4.24
CA ASP A 219 9.27 -11.24 -4.67
C ASP A 219 10.12 -11.86 -3.54
N ILE A 220 9.63 -11.80 -2.29
CA ILE A 220 10.27 -12.41 -1.13
C ILE A 220 10.23 -13.93 -1.30
N LYS A 221 11.42 -14.55 -1.43
CA LYS A 221 11.58 -15.98 -1.70
C LYS A 221 12.46 -16.65 -0.66
N GLY A 222 12.12 -17.90 -0.34
CA GLY A 222 12.96 -18.79 0.46
C GLY A 222 12.72 -18.69 1.98
N ASP A 223 13.61 -19.33 2.73
CA ASP A 223 13.56 -19.44 4.18
C ASP A 223 14.14 -18.16 4.83
N TYR A 224 13.33 -17.09 4.81
CA TYR A 224 13.69 -15.80 5.38
C TYR A 224 13.93 -15.88 6.89
N GLU A 225 13.28 -16.80 7.60
CA GLU A 225 13.47 -16.99 9.04
C GLU A 225 14.89 -17.47 9.34
N ARG A 226 15.37 -18.50 8.64
CA ARG A 226 16.77 -18.94 8.79
C ARG A 226 17.77 -17.88 8.34
N GLN A 227 17.46 -17.09 7.31
CA GLN A 227 18.32 -15.99 6.88
C GLN A 227 18.39 -14.91 7.96
N TYR A 228 17.26 -14.49 8.50
CA TYR A 228 17.16 -13.50 9.57
C TYR A 228 17.88 -13.94 10.86
N LEU A 229 17.75 -15.22 11.23
CA LEU A 229 18.44 -15.78 12.39
C LEU A 229 19.96 -15.73 12.26
N LYS A 230 20.51 -15.86 11.04
CA LYS A 230 21.96 -15.79 10.76
C LYS A 230 22.54 -14.38 10.81
N ILE A 231 21.73 -13.33 10.74
CA ILE A 231 22.21 -11.95 10.80
C ILE A 231 22.78 -11.69 12.20
N ASP A 232 23.97 -11.12 12.28
CA ASP A 232 24.55 -10.65 13.54
C ASP A 232 23.76 -9.43 14.03
N LYS A 233 23.18 -9.55 15.22
CA LYS A 233 22.32 -8.55 15.88
C LYS A 233 22.95 -8.00 17.16
N GLU A 234 24.13 -8.50 17.53
CA GLU A 234 24.77 -8.23 18.81
C GLU A 234 25.99 -7.33 18.66
N THR A 235 26.73 -7.43 17.55
CA THR A 235 27.88 -6.58 17.31
C THR A 235 27.45 -5.13 17.07
N SER A 236 27.99 -4.23 17.89
CA SER A 236 27.68 -2.81 17.75
C SER A 236 28.17 -2.25 16.42
N THR A 237 27.31 -1.47 15.76
CA THR A 237 27.58 -0.82 14.50
C THR A 237 27.62 0.70 14.66
N THR A 238 28.15 1.40 13.66
CA THR A 238 28.12 2.87 13.61
C THR A 238 26.71 3.45 13.52
N THR A 239 25.71 2.62 13.21
CA THR A 239 24.30 3.03 13.06
C THR A 239 23.49 2.93 14.35
N ASP A 240 23.99 2.22 15.37
CA ASP A 240 23.23 1.91 16.59
C ASP A 240 22.75 3.17 17.32
N ARG A 241 23.60 4.18 17.41
CA ARG A 241 23.24 5.47 18.03
C ARG A 241 22.09 6.15 17.29
N GLN A 242 22.08 6.07 15.95
CA GLN A 242 21.02 6.66 15.15
C GLN A 242 19.71 5.88 15.35
N ILE A 243 19.79 4.55 15.35
CA ILE A 243 18.65 3.65 15.64
C ILE A 243 18.06 3.92 17.04
N GLU A 244 18.89 4.04 18.08
CA GLU A 244 18.45 4.33 19.45
C GLU A 244 17.79 5.69 19.60
N VAL A 245 18.21 6.68 18.81
CA VAL A 245 17.61 8.02 18.81
C VAL A 245 16.30 8.04 18.03
N ASP A 246 16.20 7.26 16.96
CA ASP A 246 15.06 7.27 16.05
C ASP A 246 13.91 6.38 16.56
N ILE A 247 14.18 5.19 17.12
CA ILE A 247 13.15 4.26 17.63
C ILE A 247 12.16 4.94 18.60
N PRO A 248 12.59 5.70 19.63
CA PRO A 248 11.67 6.38 20.55
C PRO A 248 10.91 7.56 19.91
N ARG A 249 11.37 8.03 18.75
CA ARG A 249 10.79 9.15 17.99
C ARG A 249 9.92 8.69 16.82
N CYS A 250 9.83 7.39 16.56
CA CYS A 250 9.00 6.81 15.51
C CYS A 250 7.50 6.76 15.89
N HIS A 251 6.61 7.11 14.97
CA HIS A 251 6.28 6.16 13.90
C HIS A 251 6.91 6.72 12.64
N GLN A 252 8.03 6.20 12.11
CA GLN A 252 8.41 6.24 10.69
C GLN A 252 9.80 5.65 10.33
N TYR A 253 9.75 4.58 9.53
CA TYR A 253 10.46 4.13 8.28
C TYR A 253 11.97 4.29 7.94
N ASN A 254 12.39 3.26 7.17
CA ASN A 254 13.25 3.22 5.96
C ASN A 254 14.79 3.13 6.09
N GLU A 255 15.35 2.04 5.57
CA GLU A 255 16.77 1.70 5.45
C GLU A 255 17.55 2.61 4.46
N LEU A 256 16.87 3.35 3.59
CA LEU A 256 17.49 4.31 2.64
C LEU A 256 18.17 5.51 3.33
N LEU A 257 17.91 5.73 4.62
CA LEU A 257 18.51 6.81 5.41
C LEU A 257 19.74 6.37 6.22
N SER A 258 19.99 5.05 6.35
CA SER A 258 21.12 4.51 7.11
C SER A 258 22.29 4.06 6.23
N SER A 259 22.24 4.28 4.90
CA SER A 259 23.38 3.94 4.05
C SER A 259 24.56 4.87 4.33
N THR A 260 25.76 4.31 4.35
CA THR A 260 27.02 5.06 4.44
C THR A 260 27.33 5.87 3.16
N GLU A 261 26.49 5.77 2.14
CA GLU A 261 26.61 6.41 0.83
C GLU A 261 25.71 7.65 0.74
N ASP A 262 26.20 8.69 0.06
CA ASP A 262 25.49 9.96 -0.14
C ASP A 262 24.35 9.80 -1.16
N ASN A 263 23.13 9.68 -0.65
CA ASN A 263 21.91 9.56 -1.47
C ASN A 263 21.36 10.91 -1.97
N SER A 264 22.08 12.03 -1.76
CA SER A 264 21.61 13.36 -2.16
C SER A 264 21.35 13.46 -3.66
N MET A 265 22.21 12.85 -4.49
CA MET A 265 22.05 12.82 -5.94
C MET A 265 20.78 12.09 -6.38
N ILE A 266 20.44 10.97 -5.73
CA ILE A 266 19.25 10.17 -6.03
C ILE A 266 17.99 10.98 -5.73
N ILE A 267 17.95 11.64 -4.56
CA ILE A 267 16.80 12.45 -4.15
C ILE A 267 16.66 13.68 -5.03
N GLN A 268 17.76 14.37 -5.35
CA GLN A 268 17.73 15.52 -6.26
C GLN A 268 17.23 15.12 -7.64
N GLU A 269 17.67 13.98 -8.18
CA GLU A 269 17.15 13.46 -9.44
C GLU A 269 15.66 13.15 -9.35
N TYR A 270 15.20 12.54 -8.26
CA TYR A 270 13.79 12.25 -8.00
C TYR A 270 12.93 13.53 -8.02
N LEU A 271 13.41 14.60 -7.40
CA LEU A 271 12.73 15.90 -7.32
C LEU A 271 12.74 16.63 -8.67
N ALA A 272 13.84 16.54 -9.44
CA ALA A 272 13.91 17.07 -10.79
C ALA A 272 12.88 16.39 -11.70
N LYS A 273 12.80 15.06 -11.64
CA LYS A 273 11.79 14.29 -12.39
C LYS A 273 10.38 14.58 -11.92
N PHE A 274 10.18 14.82 -10.63
CA PHE A 274 8.88 15.24 -10.13
C PHE A 274 8.46 16.60 -10.70
N SER A 275 9.37 17.58 -10.74
CA SER A 275 9.13 18.88 -11.37
C SER A 275 8.73 18.74 -12.84
N GLN A 276 9.46 17.91 -13.60
CA GLN A 276 9.16 17.63 -15.01
C GLN A 276 7.81 16.90 -15.18
N LEU A 277 7.47 15.98 -14.27
CA LEU A 277 6.18 15.28 -14.30
C LEU A 277 5.01 16.22 -14.02
N ILE A 278 5.16 17.18 -13.09
CA ILE A 278 4.15 18.24 -12.87
C ILE A 278 4.01 19.07 -14.15
N ALA A 279 5.12 19.49 -14.78
CA ALA A 279 5.07 20.23 -16.04
C ALA A 279 4.41 19.44 -17.19
N PHE A 280 4.61 18.13 -17.21
CA PHE A 280 4.00 17.24 -18.21
C PHE A 280 2.49 17.12 -18.03
N HIS A 281 1.96 17.03 -16.80
CA HIS A 281 0.52 16.81 -16.57
C HIS A 281 -0.27 18.09 -16.29
N ASP A 282 0.30 19.05 -15.57
CA ASP A 282 -0.33 20.32 -15.21
C ASP A 282 0.60 21.51 -15.49
N PRO A 283 0.69 21.94 -16.76
CA PRO A 283 1.58 23.03 -17.17
C PRO A 283 1.26 24.36 -16.47
N HIS A 284 -0.01 24.61 -16.15
CA HIS A 284 -0.43 25.82 -15.44
C HIS A 284 0.10 25.84 -14.01
N LEU A 285 -0.06 24.74 -13.27
CA LEU A 285 0.50 24.62 -11.93
C LEU A 285 2.03 24.68 -11.96
N ALA A 286 2.67 23.99 -12.90
CA ALA A 286 4.13 24.00 -13.04
C ALA A 286 4.71 25.39 -13.35
N ASN A 287 4.02 26.18 -14.18
CA ASN A 287 4.41 27.57 -14.45
C ASN A 287 4.22 28.45 -13.22
N HIS A 288 3.06 28.37 -12.56
CA HIS A 288 2.79 29.13 -11.34
C HIS A 288 3.83 28.87 -10.25
N LEU A 289 4.08 27.59 -9.93
CA LEU A 289 5.06 27.19 -8.92
C LEU A 289 6.48 27.69 -9.27
N HIS A 290 6.85 27.63 -10.55
CA HIS A 290 8.13 28.17 -11.02
C HIS A 290 8.21 29.69 -10.86
N ASP A 291 7.15 30.43 -11.24
CA ASP A 291 7.10 31.89 -11.18
C ASP A 291 7.20 32.42 -9.73
N ILE A 292 6.63 31.69 -8.77
CA ILE A 292 6.75 32.02 -7.33
C ILE A 292 8.00 31.42 -6.67
N ASN A 293 8.88 30.76 -7.43
CA ASN A 293 10.08 30.07 -6.93
C ASN A 293 9.80 29.01 -5.84
N PHE A 294 8.69 28.28 -5.96
CA PHE A 294 8.28 27.24 -5.03
C PHE A 294 8.53 25.84 -5.62
N TYR A 295 9.70 25.29 -5.35
CA TYR A 295 10.17 24.04 -5.97
C TYR A 295 9.95 22.81 -5.07
N PRO A 296 9.86 21.59 -5.63
CA PRO A 296 9.65 20.35 -4.86
C PRO A 296 10.62 20.09 -3.71
N GLU A 297 11.86 20.57 -3.78
CA GLU A 297 12.86 20.47 -2.72
C GLU A 297 12.35 21.02 -1.39
N LEU A 298 11.42 21.99 -1.42
CA LEU A 298 10.88 22.65 -0.24
C LEU A 298 9.84 21.81 0.51
N PHE A 299 9.18 20.84 -0.15
CA PHE A 299 8.02 20.14 0.43
C PHE A 299 7.97 18.63 0.17
N ALA A 300 8.60 18.12 -0.89
CA ALA A 300 8.42 16.75 -1.35
C ALA A 300 9.50 15.77 -0.86
N ILE A 301 10.60 16.25 -0.25
CA ILE A 301 11.66 15.38 0.30
C ILE A 301 11.07 14.34 1.29
N PRO A 302 10.28 14.73 2.32
CA PRO A 302 9.71 13.77 3.25
C PRO A 302 8.74 12.78 2.59
N TRP A 303 8.08 13.21 1.50
CA TRP A 303 7.13 12.37 0.78
C TRP A 303 7.81 11.17 0.15
N PHE A 304 8.95 11.39 -0.54
CA PHE A 304 9.65 10.33 -1.24
C PHE A 304 10.52 9.48 -0.31
N LEU A 305 11.14 10.08 0.70
CA LEU A 305 11.92 9.33 1.70
C LEU A 305 11.05 8.34 2.48
N THR A 306 9.84 8.77 2.83
CA THR A 306 8.95 7.97 3.67
C THR A 306 7.85 7.29 2.89
N VAL A 307 7.81 7.47 1.56
CA VAL A 307 6.76 6.93 0.71
C VAL A 307 5.37 7.32 1.25
N PHE A 308 5.21 8.62 1.55
CA PHE A 308 4.01 9.31 2.02
C PHE A 308 3.44 8.89 3.37
N SER A 309 4.07 7.97 4.07
CA SER A 309 3.58 7.51 5.36
C SER A 309 3.71 8.54 6.50
N HIS A 310 4.42 9.66 6.26
CA HIS A 310 4.49 10.80 7.18
C HIS A 310 3.21 11.63 7.07
N VAL A 311 2.68 11.62 5.84
CA VAL A 311 1.60 12.49 5.39
C VAL A 311 0.26 11.83 5.69
N PHE A 312 0.18 10.51 5.52
CA PHE A 312 -1.07 9.77 5.62
C PHE A 312 -1.11 8.86 6.85
N PRO A 313 -2.24 8.83 7.59
CA PRO A 313 -2.47 7.85 8.65
C PRO A 313 -2.33 6.41 8.16
N LEU A 314 -1.92 5.50 9.05
CA LEU A 314 -1.63 4.09 8.73
C LEU A 314 -2.77 3.42 7.93
N TYR A 315 -4.02 3.58 8.34
CA TYR A 315 -5.15 2.93 7.66
C TYR A 315 -5.40 3.45 6.23
N LYS A 316 -5.00 4.69 5.91
CA LYS A 316 -5.12 5.27 4.55
C LYS A 316 -3.93 4.87 3.69
N ILE A 317 -2.71 4.92 4.24
CA ILE A 317 -1.49 4.64 3.48
C ILE A 317 -1.45 3.19 2.97
N LEU A 318 -2.04 2.23 3.69
CA LEU A 318 -2.14 0.83 3.24
C LEU A 318 -2.82 0.70 1.87
N HIS A 319 -3.92 1.42 1.63
CA HIS A 319 -4.65 1.38 0.34
C HIS A 319 -3.82 1.95 -0.81
N LEU A 320 -2.99 2.94 -0.51
CA LEU A 320 -2.07 3.52 -1.47
C LEU A 320 -0.88 2.59 -1.74
N TRP A 321 -0.35 1.94 -0.71
CA TRP A 321 0.74 0.98 -0.82
C TRP A 321 0.32 -0.32 -1.52
N ASP A 322 -0.95 -0.73 -1.39
CA ASP A 322 -1.53 -1.83 -2.17
C ASP A 322 -1.38 -1.59 -3.69
N LYS A 323 -1.42 -0.33 -4.15
CA LYS A 323 -1.14 0.04 -5.55
C LYS A 323 0.31 0.31 -5.83
N LEU A 324 1.03 0.90 -4.89
CA LEU A 324 2.46 1.16 -5.02
C LEU A 324 3.26 -0.10 -5.30
N LEU A 325 2.95 -1.20 -4.61
CA LEU A 325 3.63 -2.49 -4.77
C LEU A 325 3.31 -3.19 -6.10
N LEU A 326 2.30 -2.72 -6.83
CA LEU A 326 2.00 -3.17 -8.20
C LEU A 326 2.66 -2.30 -9.26
N GLY A 327 3.07 -1.08 -8.88
CA GLY A 327 3.79 -0.15 -9.73
C GLY A 327 5.30 -0.40 -9.73
N ASP A 328 6.00 0.43 -10.49
CA ASP A 328 7.46 0.48 -10.46
C ASP A 328 7.95 1.65 -9.58
N SER A 329 9.27 1.83 -9.52
CA SER A 329 9.92 2.88 -8.73
C SER A 329 9.50 4.32 -9.07
N SER A 330 8.77 4.57 -10.16
CA SER A 330 8.22 5.88 -10.53
C SER A 330 6.85 6.17 -9.92
N PHE A 331 6.12 5.15 -9.46
CA PHE A 331 4.76 5.31 -8.92
C PHE A 331 4.64 6.36 -7.81
N PRO A 332 5.60 6.52 -6.87
CA PRO A 332 5.53 7.57 -5.87
C PRO A 332 5.51 9.00 -6.45
N LEU A 333 6.10 9.23 -7.62
CA LEU A 333 5.99 10.53 -8.33
C LEU A 333 4.53 10.82 -8.72
N HIS A 334 3.80 9.81 -9.17
CA HIS A 334 2.38 9.92 -9.53
C HIS A 334 1.48 10.11 -8.31
N ILE A 335 1.84 9.53 -7.17
CA ILE A 335 1.19 9.83 -5.88
C ILE A 335 1.37 11.31 -5.54
N GLY A 336 2.62 11.81 -5.59
CA GLY A 336 2.92 13.22 -5.33
C GLY A 336 2.14 14.15 -6.25
N LEU A 337 2.06 13.81 -7.53
CA LEU A 337 1.30 14.58 -8.51
C LEU A 337 -0.19 14.58 -8.14
N SER A 338 -0.74 13.43 -7.75
CA SER A 338 -2.13 13.35 -7.34
C SER A 338 -2.43 14.19 -6.09
N VAL A 339 -1.50 14.29 -5.14
CA VAL A 339 -1.66 15.17 -3.97
C VAL A 339 -1.72 16.63 -4.45
N LEU A 340 -0.80 17.04 -5.31
CA LEU A 340 -0.80 18.40 -5.88
C LEU A 340 -2.08 18.70 -6.67
N THR A 341 -2.59 17.76 -7.45
CA THR A 341 -3.86 17.90 -8.20
C THR A 341 -5.04 18.19 -7.27
N GLN A 342 -5.10 17.55 -6.10
CA GLN A 342 -6.18 17.81 -5.12
C GLN A 342 -6.04 19.18 -4.45
N LEU A 343 -4.82 19.73 -4.38
CA LEU A 343 -4.52 21.04 -3.79
C LEU A 343 -4.48 22.17 -4.83
N ARG A 344 -4.64 21.83 -6.11
CA ARG A 344 -4.38 22.68 -7.27
C ARG A 344 -5.03 24.06 -7.16
N ASP A 345 -6.33 24.10 -6.87
CA ASP A 345 -7.07 25.37 -6.83
C ASP A 345 -6.54 26.31 -5.76
N ARG A 346 -6.14 25.78 -4.59
CA ARG A 346 -5.50 26.57 -3.53
C ARG A 346 -4.10 27.02 -3.94
N LEU A 347 -3.30 26.12 -4.51
CA LEU A 347 -1.93 26.40 -4.94
C LEU A 347 -1.87 27.52 -5.98
N LEU A 348 -2.74 27.48 -6.99
CA LEU A 348 -2.79 28.50 -8.07
C LEU A 348 -3.15 29.90 -7.56
N THR A 349 -3.85 30.00 -6.43
CA THR A 349 -4.17 31.28 -5.79
C THR A 349 -3.17 31.72 -4.74
N SER A 350 -2.20 30.86 -4.39
CA SER A 350 -1.25 31.07 -3.29
C SER A 350 0.08 31.62 -3.80
N GLY A 351 0.70 32.50 -3.02
CA GLY A 351 2.11 32.88 -3.19
C GLY A 351 3.04 31.92 -2.45
N PHE A 352 4.34 32.25 -2.45
CA PHE A 352 5.38 31.43 -1.81
C PHE A 352 5.08 31.13 -0.32
N ASN A 353 4.74 32.16 0.46
CA ASN A 353 4.53 32.02 1.90
C ASN A 353 3.28 31.21 2.23
N GLU A 354 2.20 31.42 1.47
CA GLU A 354 0.94 30.68 1.60
C GLU A 354 1.14 29.20 1.27
N CYS A 355 1.97 28.89 0.27
CA CYS A 355 2.37 27.52 -0.05
C CYS A 355 3.17 26.87 1.10
N ILE A 356 4.14 27.57 1.71
CA ILE A 356 4.87 27.05 2.88
C ILE A 356 3.93 26.67 4.02
N LEU A 357 2.94 27.53 4.31
CA LEU A 357 1.93 27.26 5.33
C LEU A 357 1.04 26.06 4.95
N LEU A 358 0.60 25.98 3.69
CA LEU A 358 -0.23 24.90 3.18
C LEU A 358 0.43 23.51 3.32
N PHE A 359 1.75 23.42 3.07
CA PHE A 359 2.46 22.15 3.17
C PHE A 359 2.93 21.82 4.60
N SER A 360 3.03 22.82 5.47
CA SER A 360 3.32 22.61 6.89
C SER A 360 2.14 21.98 7.64
N ASP A 361 0.91 22.33 7.22
CA ASP A 361 -0.34 21.75 7.73
C ASP A 361 -1.20 21.28 6.54
N LEU A 362 -0.82 20.12 6.00
CA LEU A 362 -1.44 19.59 4.78
C LEU A 362 -2.94 19.31 5.05
N PRO A 363 -3.86 19.89 4.26
CA PRO A 363 -5.28 19.60 4.42
C PRO A 363 -5.57 18.13 4.12
N GLU A 364 -6.73 17.66 4.58
CA GLU A 364 -7.12 16.26 4.36
C GLU A 364 -7.20 15.94 2.86
N VAL A 365 -6.40 14.97 2.43
CA VAL A 365 -6.38 14.43 1.07
C VAL A 365 -7.28 13.20 1.00
N ASP A 366 -8.06 13.11 -0.07
CA ASP A 366 -8.90 11.97 -0.37
C ASP A 366 -8.03 10.84 -0.95
N ILE A 367 -7.98 9.71 -0.24
CA ILE A 367 -7.11 8.58 -0.59
C ILE A 367 -7.62 7.81 -1.82
N GLU A 368 -8.93 7.74 -2.02
CA GLU A 368 -9.51 7.03 -3.17
C GLU A 368 -9.24 7.81 -4.45
N LYS A 369 -9.38 9.14 -4.40
CA LYS A 369 -8.93 10.02 -5.50
C LYS A 369 -7.43 9.91 -5.72
N CYS A 370 -6.64 9.83 -4.64
CA CYS A 370 -5.19 9.68 -4.73
C CYS A 370 -4.81 8.42 -5.50
N VAL A 371 -5.40 7.28 -5.15
CA VAL A 371 -5.22 6.00 -5.84
C VAL A 371 -5.69 6.08 -7.30
N SER A 372 -6.87 6.64 -7.55
CA SER A 372 -7.42 6.75 -8.91
C SER A 372 -6.55 7.60 -9.83
N TYR A 373 -6.16 8.80 -9.39
CA TYR A 373 -5.37 9.73 -10.22
C TYR A 373 -3.92 9.30 -10.37
N SER A 374 -3.28 8.77 -9.32
CA SER A 374 -1.92 8.23 -9.43
C SER A 374 -1.87 7.03 -10.39
N THR A 375 -2.85 6.12 -10.32
CA THR A 375 -2.95 4.99 -11.26
C THR A 375 -3.19 5.46 -12.70
N ALA A 376 -4.11 6.39 -12.92
CA ALA A 376 -4.40 6.91 -14.25
C ALA A 376 -3.19 7.63 -14.87
N THR A 377 -2.54 8.52 -14.12
CA THR A 377 -1.35 9.22 -14.61
C THR A 377 -0.19 8.27 -14.83
N PHE A 378 0.01 7.25 -14.00
CA PHE A 378 1.04 6.22 -14.18
C PHE A 378 0.83 5.40 -15.47
N GLN A 379 -0.42 5.12 -15.85
CA GLN A 379 -0.74 4.38 -17.08
C GLN A 379 -0.64 5.26 -18.33
N LEU A 380 -1.01 6.54 -18.24
CA LEU A 380 -1.01 7.48 -19.36
C LEU A 380 0.35 8.12 -19.65
N THR A 381 1.36 7.86 -18.81
CA THR A 381 2.69 8.45 -18.94
C THR A 381 3.67 7.41 -19.50
N PRO A 382 4.37 7.69 -20.60
CA PRO A 382 5.45 6.83 -21.08
C PRO A 382 6.50 6.63 -19.98
N LYS A 383 7.01 5.42 -19.83
CA LYS A 383 7.91 5.06 -18.73
C LYS A 383 9.19 5.88 -18.71
N SER A 384 9.69 6.24 -19.89
CA SER A 384 10.88 7.06 -20.07
C SER A 384 10.77 8.48 -19.52
N ILE A 385 9.56 9.06 -19.42
CA ILE A 385 9.33 10.39 -18.83
C ILE A 385 9.86 10.45 -17.39
N THR A 386 9.67 9.36 -16.65
CA THR A 386 10.12 9.20 -15.26
C THR A 386 11.39 8.36 -15.11
N SER A 387 12.07 8.04 -16.21
CA SER A 387 13.34 7.29 -16.19
C SER A 387 14.41 8.11 -15.49
N ARG A 388 15.22 7.42 -14.68
CA ARG A 388 16.27 8.00 -13.84
C ARG A 388 17.55 7.21 -13.99
N GLU A 389 18.67 7.90 -13.94
CA GLU A 389 19.99 7.31 -14.08
C GLU A 389 20.28 6.34 -12.94
N HIS A 390 19.94 6.72 -11.70
CA HIS A 390 20.19 5.93 -10.48
C HIS A 390 19.10 4.87 -10.19
N GLN A 391 18.28 4.50 -11.18
CA GLN A 391 17.34 3.39 -11.02
C GLN A 391 18.10 2.06 -10.86
N ASN A 392 17.55 1.16 -10.04
CA ASN A 392 18.16 -0.13 -9.81
C ASN A 392 18.10 -1.00 -11.08
N GLU A 393 19.25 -1.14 -11.75
CA GLU A 393 19.40 -1.85 -13.04
C GLU A 393 18.95 -3.30 -12.98
N LYS A 394 19.01 -3.96 -11.81
CA LYS A 394 18.54 -5.34 -11.62
C LYS A 394 17.05 -5.48 -11.97
N TYR A 395 16.26 -4.47 -11.64
CA TYR A 395 14.82 -4.48 -11.86
C TYR A 395 14.41 -3.72 -13.13
N HIS A 396 15.29 -2.87 -13.65
CA HIS A 396 15.08 -2.09 -14.87
C HIS A 396 16.35 -2.09 -15.73
N PRO A 397 16.60 -3.16 -16.50
CA PRO A 397 17.75 -3.21 -17.40
C PRO A 397 17.57 -2.18 -18.52
N LYS A 398 18.55 -1.28 -18.69
CA LYS A 398 18.56 -0.27 -19.76
C LYS A 398 18.97 -0.91 -21.09
N SER A 399 18.27 -0.55 -22.16
CA SER A 399 18.64 -0.83 -23.55
C SER A 399 19.39 0.35 -24.17
N GLU A 400 20.00 0.15 -25.34
CA GLU A 400 20.67 1.23 -26.10
C GLU A 400 19.69 2.34 -26.55
N LEU A 401 18.40 2.05 -26.59
CA LEU A 401 17.35 3.01 -27.00
C LEU A 401 16.75 3.77 -25.81
N ASP A 402 17.19 3.46 -24.59
CA ASP A 402 16.76 4.13 -23.38
C ASP A 402 17.55 5.40 -23.09
N ILE A 403 17.01 6.24 -22.21
CA ILE A 403 17.65 7.48 -21.78
C ILE A 403 18.88 7.13 -20.94
N SER A 404 20.03 7.68 -21.30
CA SER A 404 21.28 7.54 -20.54
C SER A 404 22.13 8.81 -20.63
N GLY A 405 23.06 8.96 -19.69
CA GLY A 405 24.07 10.03 -19.73
C GLY A 405 23.55 11.44 -19.51
N VAL A 406 22.33 11.60 -18.97
CA VAL A 406 21.78 12.93 -18.63
C VAL A 406 22.26 13.32 -17.23
N THR A 407 22.94 14.46 -17.13
CA THR A 407 23.44 14.98 -15.86
C THR A 407 22.33 15.63 -15.03
N LEU A 408 22.50 15.68 -13.71
CA LEU A 408 21.57 16.38 -12.83
C LEU A 408 21.44 17.88 -13.17
N GLN A 409 22.53 18.50 -13.63
CA GLN A 409 22.50 19.90 -14.06
C GLN A 409 21.58 20.10 -15.28
N GLU A 410 21.63 19.18 -16.25
CA GLU A 410 20.72 19.20 -17.40
C GLU A 410 19.28 18.95 -16.98
N LEU A 411 19.02 17.97 -16.11
CA LEU A 411 17.68 17.69 -15.58
C LEU A 411 17.06 18.90 -14.88
N ASN A 412 17.84 19.62 -14.08
CA ASN A 412 17.37 20.82 -13.36
C ASN A 412 17.16 22.02 -14.29
N ARG A 413 17.90 22.08 -15.42
CA ARG A 413 17.73 23.12 -16.44
C ARG A 413 16.48 22.86 -17.29
N GLU A 414 16.22 21.60 -17.61
CA GLU A 414 15.12 21.15 -18.46
C GLU A 414 13.78 21.15 -17.71
N ARG A 415 12.83 21.99 -18.15
CA ARG A 415 11.47 22.00 -17.59
C ARG A 415 10.56 20.91 -18.17
N CYS A 416 10.83 20.46 -19.39
CA CYS A 416 10.06 19.40 -20.04
C CYS A 416 10.85 18.08 -19.96
N PRO A 417 10.18 16.94 -19.72
CA PRO A 417 10.85 15.65 -19.68
C PRO A 417 11.32 15.19 -21.08
N ARG A 418 12.25 14.24 -21.08
CA ARG A 418 12.67 13.52 -22.28
C ARG A 418 11.89 12.22 -22.45
N ILE A 419 11.66 11.81 -23.69
CA ILE A 419 11.13 10.49 -24.07
C ILE A 419 12.25 9.66 -24.71
N SER A 420 12.31 8.37 -24.38
CA SER A 420 13.30 7.45 -24.98
C SER A 420 12.97 7.16 -26.44
N VAL A 421 13.96 6.66 -27.19
CA VAL A 421 13.72 6.23 -28.56
C VAL A 421 12.78 5.01 -28.58
N ALA A 422 12.93 4.10 -27.60
CA ALA A 422 12.05 2.93 -27.48
C ALA A 422 10.57 3.32 -27.30
N ASP A 423 10.26 4.17 -26.32
CA ASP A 423 8.89 4.63 -26.06
C ASP A 423 8.34 5.45 -27.23
N PHE A 424 9.16 6.33 -27.81
CA PHE A 424 8.76 7.14 -28.97
C PHE A 424 8.37 6.26 -30.16
N VAL A 425 9.18 5.24 -30.48
CA VAL A 425 8.92 4.33 -31.59
C VAL A 425 7.68 3.47 -31.35
N ASP A 426 7.46 3.01 -30.11
CA ASP A 426 6.25 2.28 -29.74
C ASP A 426 4.99 3.13 -29.93
N LEU A 427 5.01 4.39 -29.45
CA LEU A 427 3.90 5.33 -29.64
C LEU A 427 3.61 5.60 -31.11
N VAL A 428 4.63 5.88 -31.92
CA VAL A 428 4.43 6.17 -33.35
C VAL A 428 3.89 4.96 -34.11
N ARG A 429 4.33 3.74 -33.77
CA ARG A 429 3.93 2.51 -34.49
C ARG A 429 2.59 1.95 -34.03
N ASN A 430 2.40 1.85 -32.72
CA ASN A 430 1.32 1.08 -32.12
C ASN A 430 0.21 1.97 -31.56
N GLN A 431 0.47 3.26 -31.34
CA GLN A 431 -0.46 4.20 -30.71
C GLN A 431 -0.44 5.58 -31.39
N SER A 432 -0.43 5.62 -32.72
CA SER A 432 -0.27 6.88 -33.50
C SER A 432 -1.31 7.96 -33.17
N ASP A 433 -2.50 7.58 -32.69
CA ASP A 433 -3.53 8.52 -32.26
C ASP A 433 -3.21 9.21 -30.92
N SER A 434 -2.37 8.62 -30.08
CA SER A 434 -1.99 9.13 -28.75
C SER A 434 -0.80 10.09 -28.77
N ILE A 435 -0.12 10.25 -29.91
CA ILE A 435 1.06 11.10 -30.07
C ILE A 435 0.87 12.16 -31.18
N LEU A 436 1.44 13.34 -30.98
CA LEU A 436 1.63 14.38 -31.98
C LEU A 436 3.13 14.70 -32.05
N VAL A 437 3.74 14.42 -33.19
CA VAL A 437 5.19 14.66 -33.38
C VAL A 437 5.39 16.04 -34.00
N ILE A 438 6.17 16.89 -33.34
CA ILE A 438 6.56 18.22 -33.83
C ILE A 438 8.04 18.21 -34.19
N ASP A 439 8.33 18.31 -35.48
CA ASP A 439 9.68 18.38 -36.02
C ASP A 439 10.14 19.82 -36.18
N ILE A 440 11.09 20.25 -35.34
CA ILE A 440 11.59 21.63 -35.35
C ILE A 440 12.82 21.84 -36.23
N ARG A 441 13.26 20.80 -36.94
CA ARG A 441 14.37 20.90 -37.89
C ARG A 441 13.96 21.74 -39.09
N ASN A 442 14.96 22.31 -39.76
CA ASN A 442 14.74 22.86 -41.10
C ASN A 442 14.28 21.73 -42.06
N PRO A 443 13.46 22.04 -43.08
CA PRO A 443 12.93 21.01 -43.99
C PRO A 443 14.04 20.12 -44.55
N MET A 444 13.93 18.79 -44.35
CA MET A 444 14.95 17.79 -44.64
C MET A 444 14.39 16.62 -45.45
N GLN A 445 15.26 15.80 -46.05
CA GLN A 445 14.90 14.69 -46.95
C GLN A 445 13.99 13.60 -46.35
N CYS A 446 13.99 13.43 -45.02
CA CYS A 446 13.20 12.43 -44.30
C CYS A 446 12.52 13.01 -43.06
N ALA A 447 11.26 12.63 -42.84
CA ALA A 447 10.45 13.02 -41.69
C ALA A 447 9.84 11.79 -41.01
N VAL A 448 9.41 11.96 -39.75
CA VAL A 448 8.64 10.93 -39.04
C VAL A 448 7.23 10.89 -39.64
N ILE A 449 6.64 9.70 -39.75
CA ILE A 449 5.27 9.54 -40.24
C ILE A 449 4.31 10.39 -39.39
N ASN A 450 3.39 11.11 -40.06
CA ASN A 450 2.38 11.98 -39.44
C ASN A 450 2.95 13.11 -38.55
N SER A 451 4.24 13.48 -38.69
CA SER A 451 4.78 14.63 -37.97
C SER A 451 4.38 15.97 -38.62
N ILE A 452 4.33 17.01 -37.79
CA ILE A 452 4.19 18.40 -38.25
C ILE A 452 5.58 19.04 -38.23
N ASN A 453 6.03 19.59 -39.36
CA ASN A 453 7.27 20.35 -39.41
C ASN A 453 7.03 21.83 -39.09
N ILE A 454 7.65 22.31 -38.00
CA ILE A 454 7.60 23.69 -37.53
C ILE A 454 9.05 24.15 -37.32
N PRO A 455 9.77 24.58 -38.37
CA PRO A 455 11.17 24.95 -38.25
C PRO A 455 11.39 25.95 -37.13
N PHE A 456 12.41 25.73 -36.28
CA PHE A 456 12.65 26.56 -35.10
C PHE A 456 12.75 28.06 -35.44
N SER A 457 13.34 28.40 -36.58
CA SER A 457 13.48 29.77 -37.09
C SER A 457 12.17 30.45 -37.48
N SER A 458 11.07 29.69 -37.63
CA SER A 458 9.76 30.22 -38.00
C SER A 458 8.93 30.73 -36.82
N VAL A 459 9.35 30.47 -35.59
CA VAL A 459 8.60 30.83 -34.38
C VAL A 459 9.23 32.03 -33.68
N THR A 460 8.38 32.98 -33.29
CA THR A 460 8.80 34.16 -32.54
C THR A 460 8.52 33.94 -31.05
N PHE A 461 9.58 33.84 -30.24
CA PHE A 461 9.48 33.53 -28.80
C PHE A 461 9.24 34.76 -27.89
N GLY A 462 9.02 35.94 -28.46
CA GLY A 462 8.90 37.21 -27.72
C GLY A 462 7.61 37.33 -26.91
N GLU A 463 6.49 36.85 -27.43
CA GLU A 463 5.19 36.84 -26.74
C GLU A 463 4.80 35.40 -26.37
N THR A 464 4.34 35.21 -25.14
CA THR A 464 3.91 33.89 -24.64
C THR A 464 2.48 33.60 -25.09
N SER A 465 2.29 33.37 -26.39
CA SER A 465 1.01 33.04 -27.00
C SER A 465 1.17 31.91 -28.01
N ILE A 466 0.30 30.91 -27.95
CA ILE A 466 0.31 29.79 -28.90
C ILE A 466 0.07 30.27 -30.35
N GLU A 467 -0.54 31.45 -30.52
CA GLU A 467 -0.78 32.09 -31.82
C GLU A 467 0.54 32.44 -32.55
N SER A 468 1.65 32.58 -31.82
CA SER A 468 2.98 32.83 -32.39
C SER A 468 3.51 31.68 -33.28
N ILE A 469 2.87 30.50 -33.22
CA ILE A 469 3.18 29.34 -34.09
C ILE A 469 2.29 29.36 -35.37
N GLY A 470 1.46 30.38 -35.54
CA GLY A 470 0.66 30.60 -36.75
C GLY A 470 -0.38 29.51 -36.98
N GLN A 471 -0.37 28.91 -38.18
CA GLN A 471 -1.39 27.96 -38.64
C GLN A 471 -1.50 26.68 -37.78
N TYR A 472 -0.46 26.33 -37.03
CA TYR A 472 -0.44 25.11 -36.21
C TYR A 472 -1.00 25.31 -34.80
N SER A 473 -1.27 26.56 -34.40
CA SER A 473 -1.79 26.90 -33.07
C SER A 473 -3.07 26.12 -32.72
N THR A 474 -4.00 26.01 -33.66
CA THR A 474 -5.28 25.30 -33.47
C THR A 474 -5.08 23.80 -33.31
N THR A 475 -4.21 23.19 -34.13
CA THR A 475 -3.91 21.75 -34.07
C THR A 475 -3.28 21.36 -32.74
N ILE A 476 -2.29 22.12 -32.27
CA ILE A 476 -1.62 21.89 -30.98
C ILE A 476 -2.59 22.16 -29.81
N SER A 477 -3.42 23.19 -29.90
CA SER A 477 -4.41 23.49 -28.85
C SER A 477 -5.49 22.42 -28.71
N ASN A 478 -5.83 21.74 -29.82
CA ASN A 478 -6.82 20.67 -29.86
C ASN A 478 -6.25 19.30 -29.47
N SER A 479 -4.93 19.14 -29.39
CA SER A 479 -4.29 17.86 -29.07
C SER A 479 -4.10 17.63 -27.57
N ARG A 480 -5.03 18.10 -26.72
CA ARG A 480 -4.86 18.11 -25.24
C ARG A 480 -4.60 16.74 -24.62
N ASP A 481 -5.16 15.68 -25.21
CA ASP A 481 -4.99 14.31 -24.72
C ASP A 481 -3.78 13.59 -25.30
N LYS A 482 -3.14 14.14 -26.34
CA LYS A 482 -1.99 13.54 -27.01
C LYS A 482 -0.68 13.92 -26.34
N ILE A 483 0.30 13.03 -26.42
CA ILE A 483 1.69 13.30 -26.07
C ILE A 483 2.31 14.13 -27.19
N ILE A 484 2.89 15.28 -26.87
CA ILE A 484 3.51 16.17 -27.84
C ILE A 484 5.02 15.94 -27.79
N ALA A 485 5.53 15.19 -28.76
CA ALA A 485 6.94 14.85 -28.84
C ALA A 485 7.67 15.81 -29.79
N VAL A 486 8.54 16.65 -29.24
CA VAL A 486 9.38 17.58 -30.00
C VAL A 486 10.67 16.86 -30.43
N ILE A 487 10.95 16.88 -31.73
CA ILE A 487 12.13 16.28 -32.33
C ILE A 487 12.98 17.33 -33.03
N GLY A 488 14.30 17.20 -32.89
CA GLY A 488 15.28 18.14 -33.42
C GLY A 488 16.64 17.47 -33.66
N THR A 489 17.64 18.26 -34.00
CA THR A 489 19.05 17.87 -34.11
C THR A 489 19.89 18.66 -33.10
N GLU A 490 21.19 18.38 -33.03
CA GLU A 490 22.13 19.12 -32.18
C GLU A 490 22.13 20.64 -32.46
N ASP A 491 21.84 21.04 -33.70
CA ASP A 491 21.77 22.45 -34.11
C ASP A 491 20.46 23.17 -33.72
N THR A 492 19.47 22.43 -33.21
CA THR A 492 18.18 23.00 -32.79
C THR A 492 18.12 23.17 -31.27
N ASP A 493 17.61 24.31 -30.80
CA ASP A 493 17.41 24.53 -29.37
C ASP A 493 16.18 23.75 -28.86
N LEU A 494 16.46 22.54 -28.40
CA LEU A 494 15.50 21.61 -27.81
C LEU A 494 15.08 21.97 -26.37
N GLU A 495 15.56 23.09 -25.82
CA GLU A 495 15.10 23.61 -24.53
C GLU A 495 14.08 24.72 -24.71
N LEU A 496 14.35 25.68 -25.60
CA LEU A 496 13.54 26.88 -25.75
C LEU A 496 12.14 26.59 -26.29
N PHE A 497 12.01 25.79 -27.35
CA PHE A 497 10.73 25.52 -27.98
C PHE A 497 9.75 24.72 -27.09
N PRO A 498 10.17 23.61 -26.45
CA PRO A 498 9.31 22.90 -25.50
C PRO A 498 8.94 23.79 -24.29
N LYS A 499 9.89 24.57 -23.77
CA LYS A 499 9.64 25.54 -22.68
C LYS A 499 8.62 26.60 -23.08
N PHE A 500 8.64 27.04 -24.33
CA PHE A 500 7.64 27.94 -24.88
C PHE A 500 6.24 27.31 -24.90
N LEU A 501 6.11 26.07 -25.39
CA LEU A 501 4.84 25.34 -25.36
C LEU A 501 4.31 25.17 -23.92
N LEU A 502 5.20 24.79 -22.99
CA LEU A 502 4.87 24.68 -21.58
C LEU A 502 4.35 26.02 -21.02
N LYS A 503 5.02 27.14 -21.32
CA LYS A 503 4.57 28.48 -20.91
C LYS A 503 3.21 28.87 -21.52
N CYS A 504 2.91 28.38 -22.73
CA CYS A 504 1.59 28.55 -23.35
C CYS A 504 0.50 27.65 -22.73
N GLY A 505 0.82 26.83 -21.72
CA GLY A 505 -0.14 25.96 -21.04
C GLY A 505 -0.41 24.64 -21.78
N ILE A 506 0.47 24.24 -22.69
CA ILE A 506 0.33 22.97 -23.41
C ILE A 506 0.85 21.82 -22.54
N SER A 507 0.01 20.82 -22.29
CA SER A 507 0.32 19.62 -21.51
C SER A 507 0.98 18.54 -22.37
N LYS A 508 1.58 17.55 -21.69
CA LYS A 508 2.21 16.34 -22.24
C LYS A 508 3.32 16.60 -23.25
N VAL A 509 4.03 17.72 -23.11
CA VAL A 509 5.17 18.08 -23.94
C VAL A 509 6.41 17.33 -23.48
N CYS A 510 7.09 16.64 -24.39
CA CYS A 510 8.36 15.96 -24.13
C CYS A 510 9.33 16.09 -25.31
N VAL A 511 10.60 15.83 -25.06
CA VAL A 511 11.68 15.94 -26.06
C VAL A 511 12.28 14.57 -26.36
N LEU A 512 12.47 14.23 -27.63
CA LEU A 512 13.13 12.99 -28.00
C LEU A 512 14.60 12.98 -27.54
N HIS A 513 14.95 12.02 -26.69
CA HIS A 513 16.33 11.85 -26.22
C HIS A 513 17.26 11.48 -27.37
N GLY A 514 18.43 12.14 -27.45
CA GLY A 514 19.42 11.95 -28.50
C GLY A 514 19.04 12.51 -29.88
N GLY A 515 17.86 13.11 -30.02
CA GLY A 515 17.40 13.77 -31.23
C GLY A 515 17.10 12.83 -32.40
N PHE A 516 16.85 13.41 -33.57
CA PHE A 516 16.37 12.70 -34.76
C PHE A 516 17.35 11.66 -35.30
N ASN A 517 18.65 11.87 -35.15
CA ASN A 517 19.68 11.01 -35.76
C ASN A 517 19.61 9.56 -35.26
N LEU A 518 19.12 9.33 -34.03
CA LEU A 518 18.92 7.99 -33.49
C LEU A 518 17.76 7.22 -34.15
N LEU A 519 16.90 7.88 -34.93
CA LEU A 519 15.81 7.24 -35.65
C LEU A 519 16.23 6.66 -37.01
N LEU A 520 17.35 7.11 -37.58
CA LEU A 520 17.83 6.70 -38.91
C LEU A 520 18.05 5.17 -39.02
N PRO A 521 18.66 4.48 -38.04
CA PRO A 521 18.87 3.03 -38.09
C PRO A 521 17.57 2.22 -37.95
N ILE A 522 16.48 2.84 -37.51
CA ILE A 522 15.19 2.20 -37.18
C ILE A 522 14.27 2.12 -38.43
N THR A 523 14.82 2.43 -39.61
CA THR A 523 14.17 2.39 -40.93
C THR A 523 13.92 0.95 -41.42
N PRO A 524 12.87 0.70 -42.23
CA PRO A 524 12.01 1.66 -42.95
C PRO A 524 10.62 1.92 -42.34
N ALA A 525 10.36 1.56 -41.07
CA ALA A 525 8.96 1.51 -40.57
C ALA A 525 8.38 2.83 -40.01
N ILE A 526 9.18 3.84 -39.69
CA ILE A 526 8.71 5.07 -39.01
C ILE A 526 9.08 6.39 -39.73
N LEU A 527 9.97 6.32 -40.73
CA LEU A 527 10.42 7.48 -41.49
C LEU A 527 9.88 7.39 -42.91
N ILE A 528 9.42 8.52 -43.43
CA ILE A 528 9.01 8.70 -44.81
C ILE A 528 10.01 9.60 -45.53
N SER A 529 10.40 9.18 -46.73
CA SER A 529 11.20 10.02 -47.64
C SER A 529 10.31 11.04 -48.31
N HIS A 530 10.85 12.21 -48.64
CA HIS A 530 10.10 13.28 -49.31
C HIS A 530 9.38 12.88 -50.62
N ASN A 531 9.76 11.75 -51.24
CA ASN A 531 9.09 11.22 -52.44
C ASN A 531 7.77 10.49 -52.14
N GLN A 532 7.35 10.38 -50.87
CA GLN A 532 6.15 9.68 -50.41
C GLN A 532 5.21 10.56 -49.54
N ILE A 533 5.50 11.85 -49.38
CA ILE A 533 4.74 12.82 -48.57
C ILE A 533 3.71 13.56 -49.42
#